data_AF-A0A1I6AMD9-F1
#
_entry.id   AF-A0A1I6AMD9-F1
#
_cell.length_a   1.000
_cell.length_b   1.000
_cell.length_c   1.000
_cell.angle_alpha   90.00
_cell.angle_beta   90.00
_cell.angle_gamma   90.00
#
_symmetry.space_group_name_H-M   'P 1'
#
loop_
_entity.id
_entity.type
_entity.pdbx_description
1 polymer ?
#
loop_
_entity_poly.entity_id
_entity_poly.type
_entity_poly.pdbx_seq_one_letter_code
_entity_poly.pdbx_strand_id
1 'polypeptide(L)'
;MKKCILLILFSFTLILSACSQAEEDTQEYLGVIGEGKAFGYEYTVTKEQNNKFSWKIGYKGDISIIKESDANKKDLINFMYAVNDSKLVLVKLITSLSYFLIVIITTVILFKKDRKILKDSGIIISIFAAIAIYIAFQASFDLISLLQNTKYYYLTLTN
;
A
#
# COMPACT_ATOMS: atom_id res chain seq x y z
N MET A 1 27.59 -6.11 -23.41
CA MET A 1 28.28 -5.84 -22.13
C MET A 1 28.37 -4.36 -21.77
N LYS A 2 28.83 -3.44 -22.64
CA LYS A 2 28.92 -1.99 -22.33
C LYS A 2 27.60 -1.32 -21.88
N LYS A 3 26.45 -1.72 -22.45
CA LYS A 3 25.12 -1.19 -22.08
C LYS A 3 24.65 -1.63 -20.69
N CYS A 4 25.04 -2.82 -20.23
CA CYS A 4 24.71 -3.31 -18.88
C CYS A 4 25.55 -2.61 -17.80
N ILE A 5 26.82 -2.30 -18.09
CA ILE A 5 27.71 -1.57 -17.18
C ILE A 5 27.17 -0.16 -16.90
N LEU A 6 26.65 0.52 -17.93
CA LEU A 6 26.04 1.85 -17.78
C LEU A 6 24.77 1.81 -16.91
N LEU A 7 23.97 0.75 -17.06
CA LEU A 7 22.77 0.52 -16.25
C LEU A 7 23.11 0.22 -14.77
N ILE A 8 24.19 -0.52 -14.52
CA ILE A 8 24.69 -0.82 -13.17
C ILE A 8 25.29 0.42 -12.50
N LEU A 9 26.01 1.27 -13.24
CA LEU A 9 26.54 2.55 -12.73
C LEU A 9 25.42 3.55 -12.40
N PHE A 10 24.36 3.57 -13.20
CA PHE A 10 23.19 4.40 -12.96
C PHE A 10 22.37 3.94 -11.75
N SER A 11 22.23 2.62 -11.53
CA SER A 11 21.56 2.12 -10.32
C SER A 11 22.38 2.35 -9.05
N PHE A 12 23.72 2.31 -9.11
CA PHE A 12 24.59 2.54 -7.95
C PHE A 12 24.55 4.00 -7.44
N THR A 13 24.45 4.96 -8.35
CA THR A 13 24.35 6.40 -8.01
C THR A 13 23.00 6.75 -7.37
N LEU A 14 21.92 6.09 -7.79
CA LEU A 14 20.61 6.23 -7.16
C LEU A 14 20.59 5.67 -5.72
N ILE A 15 21.32 4.57 -5.46
CA ILE A 15 21.42 3.99 -4.11
C ILE A 15 22.24 4.90 -3.18
N LEU A 16 23.34 5.48 -3.66
CA LEU A 16 24.19 6.39 -2.87
C LEU A 16 23.50 7.71 -2.50
N SER A 17 22.65 8.25 -3.39
CA SER A 17 21.89 9.47 -3.11
C SER A 17 20.78 9.26 -2.06
N ALA A 18 20.35 8.02 -1.82
CA ALA A 18 19.33 7.71 -0.82
C ALA A 18 19.91 7.56 0.61
N CYS A 19 21.23 7.60 0.77
CA CYS A 19 21.92 7.41 2.05
C CYS A 19 22.57 8.69 2.61
N SER A 20 22.14 9.89 2.20
CA SER A 20 22.56 11.10 2.92
C SER A 20 21.91 11.09 4.30
N GLN A 21 22.71 10.89 5.34
CA GLN A 21 22.27 11.00 6.73
C GLN A 21 21.69 12.40 6.95
N ALA A 22 20.39 12.45 7.27
CA ALA A 22 19.75 13.64 7.81
C ALA A 22 20.27 13.84 9.24
N GLU A 23 20.64 15.07 9.59
CA GLU A 23 20.94 15.44 10.97
C GLU A 23 19.71 15.17 11.84
N GLU A 24 19.91 14.47 12.97
CA GLU A 24 18.86 14.23 13.95
C GLU A 24 18.51 15.54 14.66
N ASP A 25 17.36 16.11 14.33
CA ASP A 25 16.77 17.21 15.07
C ASP A 25 16.54 16.78 16.53
N THR A 26 17.28 17.41 17.44
CA THR A 26 17.26 17.15 18.90
C THR A 26 16.13 17.89 19.62
N GLN A 27 15.28 18.63 18.90
CA GLN A 27 14.11 19.30 19.47
C GLN A 27 12.88 18.40 19.46
N GLU A 28 12.15 18.38 20.57
CA GLU A 28 10.92 17.61 20.70
C GLU A 28 9.86 18.12 19.72
N TYR A 29 9.62 17.35 18.65
CA TYR A 29 8.64 17.69 17.62
C TYR A 29 7.21 17.68 18.19
N LEU A 30 6.50 18.80 18.04
CA LEU A 30 5.08 18.94 18.32
C LEU A 30 4.35 19.22 17.00
N GLY A 31 3.27 18.49 16.74
CA GLY A 31 2.55 18.58 15.48
C GLY A 31 2.09 17.23 14.94
N VAL A 32 1.72 17.20 13.66
CA VAL A 32 1.21 15.99 13.01
C VAL A 32 2.37 15.02 12.78
N ILE A 33 2.30 13.86 13.42
CA ILE A 33 3.31 12.80 13.31
C ILE A 33 2.89 11.65 12.39
N GLY A 34 1.62 11.64 11.97
CA GLY A 34 1.13 10.63 11.04
C GLY A 34 -0.23 11.00 10.50
N GLU A 35 -0.46 10.72 9.23
CA GLU A 35 -1.74 10.89 8.57
C GLU A 35 -1.96 9.78 7.55
N GLY A 36 -3.22 9.42 7.34
CA GLY A 36 -3.59 8.41 6.35
C GLY A 36 -5.03 8.56 5.92
N LYS A 37 -5.28 8.22 4.65
CA LYS A 37 -6.61 8.27 4.04
C LYS A 37 -6.78 7.14 3.04
N ALA A 38 -7.80 6.32 3.25
CA ALA A 38 -8.14 5.22 2.37
C ALA A 38 -9.64 4.88 2.46
N PHE A 39 -10.28 4.63 1.32
CA PHE A 39 -11.69 4.17 1.25
C PHE A 39 -12.70 5.01 2.03
N GLY A 40 -12.46 6.33 2.12
CA GLY A 40 -13.31 7.26 2.85
C GLY A 40 -13.00 7.35 4.35
N TYR A 41 -12.16 6.48 4.90
CA TYR A 41 -11.61 6.59 6.24
C TYR A 41 -10.36 7.47 6.23
N GLU A 42 -10.18 8.24 7.29
CA GLU A 42 -9.01 9.08 7.49
C GLU A 42 -8.59 9.12 8.95
N TYR A 43 -7.30 9.31 9.19
CA TYR A 43 -6.76 9.60 10.50
C TYR A 43 -5.65 10.66 10.42
N THR A 44 -5.49 11.40 11.50
CA THR A 44 -4.33 12.28 11.76
C THR A 44 -3.93 12.11 13.22
N VAL A 45 -2.66 11.82 13.46
CA VAL A 45 -2.05 11.71 14.79
C VAL A 45 -1.26 12.97 15.06
N THR A 46 -1.59 13.66 16.14
CA THR A 46 -0.91 14.87 16.58
C THR A 46 -0.21 14.60 17.90
N LYS A 47 1.10 14.86 17.95
CA LYS A 47 1.85 14.90 19.20
C LYS A 47 1.69 16.28 19.83
N GLU A 48 1.12 16.29 21.03
CA GLU A 48 0.91 17.46 21.87
C GLU A 48 2.00 17.57 22.96
N GLN A 49 1.97 18.66 23.72
CA GLN A 49 2.86 18.86 24.86
C GLN A 49 2.74 17.73 25.90
N ASN A 50 3.84 17.47 26.61
CA ASN A 50 3.94 16.42 27.64
C ASN A 50 3.72 15.00 27.11
N ASN A 51 4.20 14.69 25.90
CA ASN A 51 4.08 13.36 25.27
C ASN A 51 2.64 12.83 25.17
N LYS A 52 1.65 13.74 25.06
CA LYS A 52 0.25 13.35 24.84
C LYS A 52 -0.02 13.26 23.34
N PHE A 53 -0.86 12.31 22.95
CA PHE A 53 -1.27 12.14 21.56
C PHE A 53 -2.77 12.40 21.42
N SER A 54 -3.14 13.15 20.38
CA SER A 54 -4.52 13.30 19.96
C SER A 54 -4.69 12.79 18.54
N TRP A 55 -5.83 12.16 18.33
CA TRP A 55 -6.19 11.50 17.10
C TRP A 55 -7.42 12.16 16.53
N LYS A 56 -7.32 12.65 15.31
CA LYS A 56 -8.46 13.02 14.50
C LYS A 56 -8.77 11.81 13.63
N ILE A 57 -9.90 11.14 13.85
CA ILE A 57 -10.36 10.03 12.99
C ILE A 57 -11.60 10.48 12.23
N GLY A 58 -11.81 9.95 11.04
CA GLY A 58 -12.97 10.31 10.25
C GLY A 58 -13.42 9.26 9.24
N TYR A 59 -14.67 9.39 8.83
CA TYR A 59 -15.29 8.59 7.77
C TYR A 59 -16.22 9.47 6.93
N LYS A 60 -15.96 9.56 5.63
CA LYS A 60 -16.78 10.29 4.64
C LYS A 60 -17.09 11.76 5.04
N GLY A 61 -16.17 12.40 5.74
CA GLY A 61 -16.28 13.81 6.16
C GLY A 61 -16.73 13.98 7.61
N ASP A 62 -17.30 12.94 8.23
CA ASP A 62 -17.56 12.94 9.67
C ASP A 62 -16.25 12.76 10.43
N ILE A 63 -16.02 13.59 11.44
CA ILE A 63 -14.75 13.66 12.17
C ILE A 63 -15.00 13.54 13.67
N SER A 64 -14.18 12.75 14.35
CA SER A 64 -14.10 12.67 15.80
C SER A 64 -12.67 12.93 16.26
N ILE A 65 -12.53 13.68 17.36
CA ILE A 65 -11.24 13.96 17.99
C ILE A 65 -11.18 13.17 19.29
N ILE A 66 -10.15 12.32 19.41
CA ILE A 66 -9.97 11.38 20.51
C ILE A 66 -8.62 11.65 21.16
N LYS A 67 -8.59 11.76 22.48
CA LYS A 67 -7.33 11.74 23.22
C LYS A 67 -6.88 10.30 23.42
N GLU A 68 -5.62 10.02 23.10
CA GLU A 68 -5.05 8.70 23.34
C GLU A 68 -4.98 8.43 24.85
N SER A 69 -5.34 7.20 25.21
CA SER A 69 -5.29 6.66 26.56
C SER A 69 -4.93 5.17 26.47
N ASP A 70 -4.53 4.56 27.57
CA ASP A 70 -4.22 3.13 27.59
C ASP A 70 -5.40 2.25 27.18
N ALA A 71 -6.63 2.73 27.39
CA ALA A 71 -7.85 2.00 27.03
C ALA A 71 -8.12 1.95 25.52
N ASN A 72 -7.77 2.99 24.76
CA ASN A 72 -8.11 3.11 23.33
C ASN A 72 -6.89 3.05 22.39
N LYS A 73 -5.67 3.12 22.94
CA LYS A 73 -4.41 3.13 22.16
C LYS A 73 -4.31 1.98 21.17
N LYS A 74 -4.67 0.77 21.60
CA LYS A 74 -4.60 -0.43 20.75
C LYS A 74 -5.52 -0.30 19.53
N ASP A 75 -6.74 0.18 19.73
CA ASP A 75 -7.72 0.33 18.65
C ASP A 75 -7.36 1.46 17.69
N LEU A 76 -6.79 2.57 18.20
CA LEU A 76 -6.24 3.65 17.38
C LEU A 76 -5.11 3.16 16.45
N ILE A 77 -4.17 2.39 17.02
CA ILE A 77 -3.06 1.81 16.26
C ILE A 77 -3.58 0.81 15.20
N ASN A 78 -4.53 -0.05 15.57
CA ASN A 78 -5.09 -1.00 14.62
C ASN A 78 -5.92 -0.31 13.52
N PHE A 79 -6.63 0.76 13.84
CA PHE A 79 -7.31 1.60 12.85
C PHE A 79 -6.31 2.20 11.86
N MET A 80 -5.23 2.79 12.35
CA MET A 80 -4.13 3.31 11.52
C MET A 80 -3.57 2.24 10.58
N TYR A 81 -3.24 1.06 11.11
CA TYR A 81 -2.72 -0.03 10.29
C TYR A 81 -3.73 -0.49 9.24
N ALA A 82 -5.00 -0.67 9.62
CA ALA A 82 -6.03 -1.10 8.69
C ALA A 82 -6.25 -0.09 7.55
N VAL A 83 -6.24 1.22 7.85
CA VAL A 83 -6.31 2.29 6.84
C VAL A 83 -5.11 2.26 5.91
N ASN A 84 -3.89 2.19 6.43
CA ASN A 84 -2.67 2.22 5.62
C ASN A 84 -2.50 0.95 4.78
N ASP A 85 -2.72 -0.22 5.39
CA ASP A 85 -2.58 -1.51 4.73
C ASP A 85 -3.64 -1.68 3.64
N SER A 86 -4.86 -1.15 3.84
CA SER A 86 -5.89 -1.20 2.79
C SER A 86 -5.44 -0.48 1.51
N LYS A 87 -4.74 0.65 1.65
CA LYS A 87 -4.18 1.39 0.51
C LYS A 87 -3.08 0.59 -0.17
N LEU A 88 -2.19 -0.04 0.59
CA LEU A 88 -1.10 -0.85 0.05
C LEU A 88 -1.64 -2.08 -0.69
N VAL A 89 -2.59 -2.80 -0.08
CA VAL A 89 -3.22 -3.97 -0.68
C VAL A 89 -4.01 -3.58 -1.94
N LEU A 90 -4.66 -2.42 -1.96
CA LEU A 90 -5.31 -1.91 -3.17
C LEU A 90 -4.29 -1.70 -4.31
N VAL A 91 -3.13 -1.11 -4.02
CA VAL A 91 -2.07 -0.94 -5.02
C VAL A 91 -1.58 -2.30 -5.53
N LYS A 92 -1.40 -3.28 -4.64
CA LYS A 92 -1.04 -4.66 -5.00
C LYS A 92 -2.08 -5.28 -5.93
N LEU A 93 -3.36 -5.13 -5.62
CA LEU A 93 -4.48 -5.62 -6.43
C LEU A 93 -4.50 -4.98 -7.82
N ILE A 94 -4.43 -3.65 -7.90
CA ILE A 94 -4.43 -2.90 -9.17
C ILE A 94 -3.24 -3.31 -10.03
N THR A 95 -2.05 -3.40 -9.44
CA THR A 95 -0.82 -3.77 -10.15
C THR A 95 -0.94 -5.18 -10.71
N SER A 96 -1.45 -6.12 -9.92
CA SER A 96 -1.64 -7.51 -10.31
C SER A 96 -2.66 -7.67 -11.45
N LEU A 97 -3.81 -7.00 -11.35
CA LEU A 97 -4.83 -7.00 -12.41
C LEU A 97 -4.34 -6.33 -13.69
N SER A 98 -3.60 -5.23 -13.57
CA SER A 98 -3.01 -4.53 -14.72
C SER A 98 -2.00 -5.42 -15.43
N TYR A 99 -1.12 -6.11 -14.68
CA TYR A 99 -0.19 -7.08 -15.24
C TYR A 99 -0.93 -8.22 -15.95
N PHE A 100 -1.97 -8.78 -15.33
CA PHE A 100 -2.79 -9.82 -15.95
C PHE A 100 -3.41 -9.36 -17.27
N LEU A 101 -3.91 -8.12 -17.33
CA LEU A 101 -4.48 -7.52 -18.53
C LEU A 101 -3.43 -7.37 -19.65
N ILE A 102 -2.19 -6.98 -19.31
CA ILE A 102 -1.07 -6.96 -20.26
C ILE A 102 -0.78 -8.36 -20.80
N VAL A 103 -0.79 -9.39 -19.94
CA VAL A 103 -0.61 -10.79 -20.37
C VAL A 103 -1.71 -11.21 -21.35
N ILE A 104 -2.98 -10.86 -21.09
CA ILE A 104 -4.08 -11.13 -22.03
C ILE A 104 -3.84 -10.42 -23.37
N ILE A 105 -3.56 -9.12 -23.37
CA ILE A 105 -3.39 -8.34 -24.61
C ILE A 105 -2.24 -8.90 -25.44
N THR A 106 -1.09 -9.15 -24.82
CA THR A 106 0.09 -9.71 -25.49
C THR A 106 -0.20 -11.10 -26.06
N THR A 107 -0.92 -11.94 -25.31
CA THR A 107 -1.37 -13.26 -25.79
C THR A 107 -2.28 -13.14 -27.02
N VAL A 108 -3.26 -12.24 -27.00
CA VAL A 108 -4.18 -12.02 -28.13
C VAL A 108 -3.44 -11.51 -29.37
N ILE A 109 -2.47 -10.59 -29.19
CA ILE A 109 -1.63 -10.09 -30.28
C ILE A 109 -0.80 -11.23 -30.89
N LEU A 110 -0.15 -12.05 -30.05
CA LEU A 110 0.63 -13.20 -30.51
C LEU A 110 -0.25 -14.23 -31.22
N PHE A 111 -1.44 -14.52 -30.69
CA PHE A 111 -2.39 -15.44 -31.32
C PHE A 111 -2.81 -15.00 -32.72
N LYS A 112 -3.00 -13.69 -32.93
CA LYS A 112 -3.34 -13.13 -34.25
C LYS A 112 -2.15 -13.10 -35.20
N LYS A 113 -0.94 -12.82 -34.72
CA LYS A 113 0.23 -12.56 -35.56
C LYS A 113 1.04 -13.81 -35.88
N ASP A 114 1.28 -14.67 -34.89
CA ASP A 114 2.12 -15.86 -35.04
C ASP A 114 1.71 -16.95 -34.04
N ARG A 115 0.83 -17.85 -34.50
CA ARG A 115 0.33 -18.97 -33.69
C ARG A 115 1.42 -19.98 -33.32
N LYS A 116 2.55 -20.02 -34.05
CA LYS A 116 3.62 -20.99 -33.78
C LYS A 116 4.37 -20.59 -32.50
N ILE A 117 4.69 -19.31 -32.36
CA ILE A 117 5.29 -18.77 -31.13
C ILE A 117 4.42 -19.07 -29.91
N LEU A 118 3.10 -18.86 -30.03
CA LEU A 118 2.16 -19.13 -28.93
C LEU A 118 2.09 -20.61 -28.56
N LYS A 119 2.32 -21.52 -29.51
CA LYS A 119 2.36 -22.96 -29.24
C LYS A 119 3.60 -23.34 -28.41
N ASP A 120 4.72 -22.67 -28.67
CA ASP A 120 5.99 -22.93 -27.97
C ASP A 120 6.06 -22.20 -26.61
N SER A 121 5.47 -21.00 -26.49
CA SER A 121 5.53 -20.18 -25.27
C SER A 121 4.24 -20.17 -24.43
N GLY A 122 3.17 -20.83 -24.88
CA GLY A 122 1.84 -20.73 -24.28
C GLY A 122 1.77 -21.21 -22.83
N ILE A 123 2.53 -22.26 -22.49
CA ILE A 123 2.61 -22.77 -21.11
C ILE A 123 3.20 -21.72 -20.17
N ILE A 124 4.28 -21.05 -20.59
CA ILE A 124 4.95 -20.02 -19.79
C ILE A 124 4.01 -18.84 -19.56
N ILE A 125 3.33 -18.39 -20.61
CA ILE A 125 2.31 -17.32 -20.55
C ILE A 125 1.20 -17.69 -19.56
N SER A 126 0.71 -18.94 -19.61
CA SER A 126 -0.33 -19.44 -18.71
C SER A 126 0.10 -19.43 -17.25
N ILE A 127 1.34 -19.83 -16.96
CA ILE A 127 1.89 -19.80 -15.60
C ILE A 127 1.95 -18.35 -15.06
N PHE A 128 2.45 -17.41 -15.86
CA PHE A 128 2.48 -15.99 -15.45
C PHE A 128 1.08 -15.41 -15.23
N ALA A 129 0.13 -15.78 -16.10
CA ALA A 129 -1.27 -15.41 -15.94
C ALA A 129 -1.87 -15.96 -14.63
N ALA A 130 -1.61 -17.24 -14.32
CA ALA A 130 -2.09 -17.89 -13.11
C ALA A 130 -1.52 -17.25 -11.83
N ILE A 131 -0.22 -16.93 -11.82
CA ILE A 131 0.42 -16.23 -10.69
C ILE A 131 -0.21 -14.86 -10.48
N ALA A 132 -0.44 -14.11 -11.56
CA ALA A 132 -1.09 -12.80 -11.48
C ALA A 132 -2.49 -12.92 -10.88
N ILE A 133 -3.32 -13.82 -11.40
CA ILE A 133 -4.67 -14.04 -10.86
C ILE A 133 -4.61 -14.44 -9.38
N TYR A 134 -3.70 -15.34 -9.00
CA TYR A 134 -3.55 -15.78 -7.61
C TYR A 134 -3.25 -14.60 -6.67
N ILE A 135 -2.31 -13.73 -7.05
CA ILE A 135 -1.97 -12.53 -6.28
C ILE A 135 -3.16 -11.58 -6.18
N ALA A 136 -3.88 -11.35 -7.29
CA ALA A 136 -5.08 -10.51 -7.30
C ALA A 136 -6.17 -11.08 -6.39
N PHE A 137 -6.37 -12.40 -6.42
CA PHE A 137 -7.37 -13.06 -5.59
C PHE A 137 -7.03 -12.91 -4.11
N GLN A 138 -5.78 -13.20 -3.72
CA GLN A 138 -5.31 -13.02 -2.35
C GLN A 138 -5.46 -11.57 -1.88
N ALA A 139 -5.00 -10.60 -2.69
CA ALA A 139 -5.11 -9.19 -2.36
C ALA A 139 -6.58 -8.73 -2.24
N SER A 140 -7.50 -9.34 -2.99
CA SER A 140 -8.94 -9.04 -2.86
C SER A 140 -9.49 -9.46 -1.50
N PHE A 141 -9.16 -10.66 -1.02
CA PHE A 141 -9.57 -11.12 0.31
C PHE A 141 -8.94 -10.30 1.43
N ASP A 142 -7.64 -10.03 1.32
CA ASP A 142 -6.92 -9.19 2.27
C ASP A 142 -7.57 -7.80 2.37
N LEU A 143 -7.93 -7.22 1.23
CA LEU A 143 -8.57 -5.91 1.18
C LEU A 143 -9.94 -5.92 1.86
N ILE A 144 -10.76 -6.94 1.60
CA ILE A 144 -12.08 -7.08 2.24
C ILE A 144 -11.93 -7.17 3.77
N SER A 145 -11.00 -7.99 4.25
CA SER A 145 -10.71 -8.15 5.67
C SER A 145 -10.26 -6.83 6.30
N LEU A 146 -9.34 -6.10 5.66
CA LEU A 146 -8.86 -4.81 6.14
C LEU A 146 -9.96 -3.75 6.18
N LEU A 147 -10.87 -3.74 5.21
CA LEU A 147 -12.03 -2.82 5.22
C LEU A 147 -13.00 -3.14 6.36
N GLN A 148 -13.24 -4.43 6.63
CA GLN A 148 -14.06 -4.85 7.77
C GLN A 148 -13.41 -4.43 9.10
N ASN A 149 -12.10 -4.65 9.26
CA ASN A 149 -11.35 -4.23 10.43
C ASN A 149 -11.37 -2.71 10.60
N THR A 150 -11.14 -1.95 9.53
CA THR A 150 -11.19 -0.48 9.54
C THR A 150 -12.54 0.01 10.04
N LYS A 151 -13.63 -0.57 9.51
CA LYS A 151 -15.00 -0.25 9.95
C LYS A 151 -15.22 -0.60 11.41
N TYR A 152 -14.77 -1.77 11.85
CA TYR A 152 -14.90 -2.22 13.24
C TYR A 152 -14.23 -1.24 14.20
N TYR A 153 -12.94 -0.93 13.98
CA TYR A 153 -12.20 -0.02 14.87
C TYR A 153 -12.76 1.40 14.84
N TYR A 154 -13.19 1.89 13.67
CA TYR A 154 -13.87 3.17 13.59
C TYR A 154 -15.10 3.21 14.51
N LEU A 155 -15.99 2.21 14.40
CA LEU A 155 -17.21 2.16 15.21
C LEU A 155 -16.93 2.02 16.72
N THR A 156 -15.88 1.30 17.09
CA THR A 156 -15.45 1.17 18.49
C THR A 156 -14.87 2.47 19.04
N LEU A 157 -14.21 3.27 18.20
CA LEU A 157 -13.58 4.53 18.62
C LEU A 157 -14.56 5.71 18.67
N THR A 158 -15.64 5.66 17.87
CA THR A 158 -16.62 6.77 17.76
C THR A 158 -17.92 6.56 18.54
N ASN A 159 -18.14 5.38 19.14
CA ASN A 159 -19.30 5.10 20.01
C ASN A 159 -18.85 4.90 21.46
#